data_AF-A0A941RYI6-F1
#
_entry.id   AF-A0A941RYI6-F1
#
_cell.length_a   1.000
_cell.length_b   1.000
_cell.length_c   1.000
_cell.angle_alpha   90.00
_cell.angle_beta   90.00
_cell.angle_gamma   90.00
#
_symmetry.space_group_name_H-M   'P 1'
#
loop_
_entity.id
_entity.type
_entity.pdbx_description
1 polymer ?
#
loop_
_entity_poly.entity_id
_entity_poly.type
_entity_poly.pdbx_seq_one_letter_code
_entity_poly.pdbx_strand_id
1 'polypeptide(L)'
;MMSGTYRTQRARCGLVGGLVVIAGVVAARFREAEAAPEPALPTRSQAESVSPVVALHRFVGAGSCAAAACHGGAIGKNPQGSEYTIWIQADPHARAYTTLFNRQSQTIARNLGLDKAHTAAVCLKCHSLAGSPAETASGRTSVLADGVSCEACHGAAEHWLEPHKRYNLTADKQQIDWRHFTSEQKSAQGYHDTKSIATRAQACLKCHVGEAGRDVDHDLIAAGHPRLYFELSTYVNLLPAHWDRAADRKRHPDLEASQWMVGQFAAAEASLGLLHWRATTKVPKLWPEFAEYGCFGCHHNLGKDGRSAATVSPGKLGRYQWNSWNSALVRELVSSRVSDAEAKSLAKDLAELAAVLEHSRPDADKAAKLSSQLQVRFHNWAVDAERVRFTSPDLRALMAGLLSSTDSHHGVRDWEASTQLYLALQALVKADQSVAGDRIEPQVVFLLNELPKIYDLLKFPAAEGKLSYSSPTEFDVKKRQSLAEEFRRLQEQFRH
;
A
#
# COMPACT_ATOMS: atom_id res chain seq x y z
N MET A 1 37.30 -86.49 6.80
CA MET A 1 36.28 -87.32 6.12
C MET A 1 35.47 -86.40 5.21
N MET A 2 35.46 -86.73 3.90
CA MET A 2 34.59 -86.25 2.79
C MET A 2 34.52 -84.72 2.55
N SER A 3 35.30 -84.12 1.63
CA SER A 3 35.17 -84.08 0.14
C SER A 3 34.00 -83.23 -0.38
N GLY A 4 34.31 -82.15 -1.12
CA GLY A 4 33.33 -81.37 -1.89
C GLY A 4 33.90 -80.11 -2.53
N THR A 5 34.35 -80.25 -3.78
CA THR A 5 34.90 -79.24 -4.71
C THR A 5 33.83 -78.34 -5.34
N TYR A 6 34.11 -77.04 -5.60
CA TYR A 6 34.24 -76.42 -6.96
C TYR A 6 34.16 -74.87 -6.98
N ARG A 7 34.73 -74.36 -8.07
CA ARG A 7 35.18 -73.02 -8.48
C ARG A 7 34.08 -72.02 -8.91
N THR A 8 34.37 -70.73 -8.68
CA THR A 8 34.16 -69.51 -9.51
C THR A 8 32.77 -69.10 -10.04
N GLN A 9 32.37 -67.85 -9.78
CA GLN A 9 32.30 -66.78 -10.81
C GLN A 9 32.04 -65.39 -10.19
N ARG A 10 32.69 -64.37 -10.76
CA ARG A 10 32.52 -62.94 -10.46
C ARG A 10 31.20 -62.43 -11.04
N ALA A 11 30.45 -61.63 -10.29
CA ALA A 11 29.36 -60.81 -10.79
C ALA A 11 29.58 -59.33 -10.43
N ARG A 12 29.36 -58.47 -11.43
CA ARG A 12 29.56 -57.02 -11.45
C ARG A 12 28.56 -56.31 -10.53
N CYS A 13 29.04 -55.40 -9.67
CA CYS A 13 28.17 -54.41 -9.01
C CYS A 13 27.84 -53.28 -10.00
N GLY A 14 26.54 -53.13 -10.29
CA GLY A 14 26.00 -51.97 -11.00
C GLY A 14 25.72 -50.82 -10.02
N LEU A 15 26.06 -49.61 -10.43
CA LEU A 15 25.66 -48.36 -9.80
C LEU A 15 24.12 -48.27 -9.75
N VAL A 16 23.56 -48.02 -8.56
CA VAL A 16 22.20 -47.49 -8.41
C VAL A 16 22.33 -45.97 -8.29
N GLY A 17 21.84 -45.27 -9.32
CA GLY A 17 21.81 -43.81 -9.38
C GLY A 17 20.83 -43.23 -8.36
N GLY A 18 21.29 -42.22 -7.63
CA GLY A 18 20.47 -41.41 -6.74
C GLY A 18 19.49 -40.55 -7.54
N LEU A 19 18.21 -40.66 -7.19
CA LEU A 19 17.17 -39.73 -7.62
C LEU A 19 17.39 -38.39 -6.90
N VAL A 20 17.86 -37.39 -7.63
CA VAL A 20 17.78 -35.99 -7.21
C VAL A 20 16.34 -35.54 -7.46
N VAL A 21 15.58 -35.34 -6.39
CA VAL A 21 14.29 -34.65 -6.46
C VAL A 21 14.59 -33.16 -6.63
N ILE A 22 14.55 -32.68 -7.87
CA ILE A 22 14.52 -31.25 -8.16
C ILE A 22 13.11 -30.77 -7.84
N ALA A 23 12.91 -30.21 -6.64
CA ALA A 23 11.71 -29.46 -6.30
C ALA A 23 11.74 -28.13 -7.07
N GLY A 24 11.31 -28.15 -8.33
CA GLY A 24 11.11 -26.95 -9.13
C GLY A 24 9.90 -26.20 -8.63
N VAL A 25 10.08 -25.26 -7.70
CA VAL A 25 9.08 -24.22 -7.40
C VAL A 25 9.11 -23.24 -8.56
N VAL A 26 8.21 -23.43 -9.53
CA VAL A 26 7.96 -22.44 -10.59
C VAL A 26 7.12 -21.33 -9.95
N ALA A 27 7.76 -20.39 -9.27
CA ALA A 27 7.11 -19.14 -8.88
C ALA A 27 6.68 -18.44 -10.17
N ALA A 28 5.39 -18.15 -10.32
CA ALA A 28 4.90 -17.34 -11.43
C ALA A 28 5.55 -15.94 -11.31
N ARG A 29 6.62 -15.70 -12.08
CA ARG A 29 7.26 -14.39 -12.21
C ARG A 29 6.47 -13.53 -13.18
N PHE A 30 6.57 -12.21 -13.04
CA PHE A 30 6.19 -11.33 -14.13
C PHE A 30 6.96 -11.80 -15.37
N ARG A 31 6.25 -11.97 -16.49
CA ARG A 31 6.95 -12.12 -17.77
C ARG A 31 7.78 -10.85 -17.94
N GLU A 32 9.06 -10.99 -18.28
CA GLU A 32 9.83 -9.86 -18.80
C GLU A 32 9.04 -9.33 -20.00
N ALA A 33 8.43 -8.16 -19.83
CA ALA A 33 7.94 -7.42 -20.98
C ALA A 33 9.18 -7.08 -21.80
N GLU A 34 9.29 -7.59 -23.03
CA GLU A 34 10.22 -7.04 -24.01
C GLU A 34 10.02 -5.54 -24.01
N ALA A 35 11.11 -4.79 -23.80
CA ALA A 35 11.08 -3.34 -23.82
C ALA A 35 10.40 -2.91 -25.12
N ALA A 36 9.18 -2.39 -25.01
CA ALA A 36 8.53 -1.73 -26.13
C ALA A 36 9.48 -0.63 -26.62
N PRO A 37 9.63 -0.43 -27.95
CA PRO A 37 10.50 0.61 -28.47
C PRO A 37 10.14 1.94 -27.81
N GLU A 38 11.19 2.62 -27.32
CA GLU A 38 11.12 3.91 -26.65
C GLU A 38 10.25 4.86 -27.49
N PRO A 39 9.11 5.37 -26.98
CA PRO A 39 8.33 6.33 -27.73
C PRO A 39 9.22 7.56 -27.94
N ALA A 40 9.45 7.90 -29.21
CA ALA A 40 10.28 9.05 -29.56
C ALA A 40 9.78 10.29 -28.81
N LEU A 41 10.68 10.90 -28.02
CA LEU A 41 10.42 12.19 -27.38
C LEU A 41 9.99 13.19 -28.47
N PRO A 42 8.86 13.90 -28.31
CA PRO A 42 8.43 14.88 -29.29
C PRO A 42 9.51 15.96 -29.45
N THR A 43 9.98 16.15 -30.67
CA THR A 43 10.94 17.20 -31.03
C THR A 43 10.32 18.57 -30.77
N ARG A 44 11.18 19.50 -30.32
CA ARG A 44 10.88 20.83 -29.75
C ARG A 44 10.23 21.86 -30.70
N SER A 45 9.35 21.46 -31.62
CA SER A 45 8.75 22.37 -32.60
C SER A 45 7.23 22.27 -32.76
N GLN A 46 6.52 21.60 -31.86
CA GLN A 46 5.04 21.63 -31.82
C GLN A 46 4.47 22.07 -30.46
N ALA A 47 5.27 22.83 -29.70
CA ALA A 47 4.80 23.51 -28.49
C ALA A 47 4.12 24.84 -28.86
N GLU A 48 3.02 24.78 -29.62
CA GLU A 48 2.04 25.86 -29.69
C GLU A 48 0.64 25.30 -29.44
N SER A 49 0.12 25.68 -28.27
CA SER A 49 -1.29 25.71 -27.88
C SER A 49 -2.15 24.47 -28.16
N VAL A 50 -2.07 23.47 -27.28
CA VAL A 50 -3.27 22.75 -26.84
C VAL A 50 -3.13 22.53 -25.34
N SER A 51 -3.75 23.39 -24.53
CA SER A 51 -4.15 22.96 -23.18
C SER A 51 -5.23 21.91 -23.37
N PRO A 52 -5.03 20.64 -22.95
CA PRO A 52 -6.16 19.76 -22.80
C PRO A 52 -6.93 20.30 -21.59
N VAL A 53 -8.06 20.96 -21.85
CA VAL A 53 -9.13 20.99 -20.85
C VAL A 53 -9.54 19.53 -20.71
N VAL A 54 -8.91 18.81 -19.77
CA VAL A 54 -9.50 17.58 -19.24
C VAL A 54 -10.88 18.00 -18.79
N ALA A 55 -11.93 17.49 -19.46
CA ALA A 55 -13.29 17.75 -19.00
C ALA A 55 -13.35 17.24 -17.56
N LEU A 56 -13.34 18.16 -16.59
CA LEU A 56 -13.42 17.79 -15.19
C LEU A 56 -14.78 17.14 -14.98
N HIS A 57 -14.81 15.82 -14.85
CA HIS A 57 -15.96 15.10 -14.34
C HIS A 57 -16.27 15.64 -12.95
N ARG A 58 -17.49 16.11 -12.73
CA ARG A 58 -17.89 16.70 -11.46
C ARG A 58 -18.58 15.71 -10.53
N PHE A 59 -18.49 15.98 -9.25
CA PHE A 59 -19.10 15.18 -8.20
C PHE A 59 -20.58 15.49 -7.99
N VAL A 60 -21.44 14.48 -7.98
CA VAL A 60 -22.89 14.64 -7.84
C VAL A 60 -23.33 14.63 -6.36
N GLY A 61 -22.68 13.81 -5.54
CA GLY A 61 -22.96 13.60 -4.12
C GLY A 61 -23.56 12.24 -3.81
N ALA A 62 -23.35 11.76 -2.58
CA ALA A 62 -23.72 10.40 -2.15
C ALA A 62 -25.24 10.14 -2.25
N GLY A 63 -26.05 11.20 -2.14
CA GLY A 63 -27.50 11.12 -2.28
C GLY A 63 -27.98 10.53 -3.61
N SER A 64 -27.19 10.61 -4.69
CA SER A 64 -27.57 9.99 -5.97
C SER A 64 -27.52 8.46 -5.95
N CYS A 65 -26.84 7.87 -4.96
CA CYS A 65 -26.71 6.42 -4.78
C CYS A 65 -27.74 5.86 -3.76
N ALA A 66 -28.30 6.73 -2.93
CA ALA A 66 -28.97 6.39 -1.67
C ALA A 66 -30.40 5.83 -1.80
N ALA A 67 -30.97 5.73 -3.00
CA ALA A 67 -32.32 5.20 -3.17
C ALA A 67 -32.38 3.71 -2.78
N ALA A 68 -33.46 3.29 -2.11
CA ALA A 68 -33.64 1.90 -1.66
C ALA A 68 -33.66 0.88 -2.82
N ALA A 69 -34.10 1.30 -4.00
CA ALA A 69 -34.05 0.49 -5.23
C ALA A 69 -32.66 0.44 -5.89
N CYS A 70 -31.70 1.23 -5.38
CA CYS A 70 -30.32 1.31 -5.84
C CYS A 70 -29.38 0.74 -4.77
N HIS A 71 -28.65 1.59 -4.04
CA HIS A 71 -27.66 1.16 -3.03
C HIS A 71 -28.08 1.47 -1.58
N GLY A 72 -29.26 2.06 -1.36
CA GLY A 72 -29.76 2.45 -0.04
C GLY A 72 -30.75 1.47 0.59
N GLY A 73 -30.78 0.23 0.14
CA GLY A 73 -31.62 -0.83 0.69
C GLY A 73 -31.24 -1.22 2.12
N ALA A 74 -32.07 -2.05 2.74
CA ALA A 74 -31.81 -2.58 4.07
C ALA A 74 -30.60 -3.54 4.06
N ILE A 75 -29.79 -3.50 5.12
CA ILE A 75 -28.61 -4.36 5.26
C ILE A 75 -29.05 -5.82 5.38
N GLY A 76 -28.70 -6.63 4.37
CA GLY A 76 -28.92 -8.07 4.35
C GLY A 76 -27.64 -8.87 4.64
N LYS A 77 -27.67 -10.18 4.35
CA LYS A 77 -26.46 -11.04 4.41
C LYS A 77 -25.43 -10.68 3.34
N ASN A 78 -25.89 -10.21 2.18
CA ASN A 78 -25.06 -9.70 1.10
C ASN A 78 -25.14 -8.16 1.12
N PRO A 79 -24.01 -7.43 1.05
CA PRO A 79 -24.04 -5.98 0.98
C PRO A 79 -24.68 -5.42 -0.29
N GLN A 80 -24.84 -6.24 -1.35
CA GLN A 80 -25.42 -5.81 -2.62
C GLN A 80 -26.79 -5.13 -2.44
N GLY A 81 -26.91 -3.90 -2.93
CA GLY A 81 -28.10 -3.05 -2.83
C GLY A 81 -28.24 -2.29 -1.50
N SER A 82 -27.31 -2.48 -0.55
CA SER A 82 -27.27 -1.80 0.76
C SER A 82 -25.95 -1.07 1.00
N GLU A 83 -25.15 -0.87 -0.04
CA GLU A 83 -23.80 -0.34 0.06
C GLU A 83 -23.77 1.07 0.67
N TYR A 84 -24.68 1.95 0.25
CA TYR A 84 -24.83 3.29 0.82
C TYR A 84 -25.22 3.20 2.31
N THR A 85 -26.14 2.30 2.66
CA THR A 85 -26.61 2.09 4.03
C THR A 85 -25.48 1.63 4.95
N ILE A 86 -24.63 0.71 4.48
CA ILE A 86 -23.44 0.27 5.23
C ILE A 86 -22.43 1.42 5.37
N TRP A 87 -22.18 2.14 4.28
CA TRP A 87 -21.26 3.28 4.26
C TRP A 87 -21.65 4.36 5.29
N ILE A 88 -22.89 4.85 5.23
CA ILE A 88 -23.34 5.95 6.11
C ILE A 88 -23.41 5.53 7.59
N GLN A 89 -23.65 4.24 7.87
CA GLN A 89 -23.80 3.74 9.25
C GLN A 89 -22.48 3.34 9.91
N ALA A 90 -21.53 2.78 9.16
CA ALA A 90 -20.37 2.12 9.73
C ALA A 90 -19.03 2.60 9.17
N ASP A 91 -18.98 3.15 7.96
CA ASP A 91 -17.72 3.52 7.33
C ASP A 91 -17.16 4.83 7.94
N PRO A 92 -15.89 4.85 8.41
CA PRO A 92 -15.24 6.08 8.87
C PRO A 92 -15.22 7.21 7.83
N HIS A 93 -15.19 6.88 6.54
CA HIS A 93 -15.16 7.85 5.44
C HIS A 93 -16.40 8.74 5.39
N ALA A 94 -17.58 8.20 5.74
CA ALA A 94 -18.82 8.97 5.86
C ALA A 94 -18.75 10.05 6.96
N ARG A 95 -17.83 9.90 7.92
CA ARG A 95 -17.60 10.85 9.03
C ARG A 95 -16.36 11.71 8.82
N ALA A 96 -15.72 11.65 7.65
CA ALA A 96 -14.50 12.40 7.38
C ALA A 96 -14.73 13.92 7.50
N TYR A 97 -15.84 14.43 6.95
CA TYR A 97 -16.18 15.86 7.04
C TYR A 97 -16.53 16.27 8.48
N THR A 98 -17.30 15.46 9.19
CA THR A 98 -17.70 15.76 10.57
C THR A 98 -16.51 15.76 11.54
N THR A 99 -15.45 15.00 11.24
CA THR A 99 -14.18 15.04 11.98
C THR A 99 -13.59 16.45 12.02
N LEU A 100 -13.76 17.26 10.96
CA LEU A 100 -13.24 18.63 10.89
C LEU A 100 -13.87 19.58 11.92
N PHE A 101 -14.96 19.20 12.58
CA PHE A 101 -15.60 20.00 13.63
C PHE A 101 -15.07 19.70 15.03
N ASN A 102 -14.26 18.64 15.21
CA ASN A 102 -13.77 18.27 16.52
C ASN A 102 -12.68 19.24 17.05
N ARG A 103 -12.40 19.18 18.35
CA ARG A 103 -11.41 20.06 19.01
C ARG A 103 -10.00 19.93 18.41
N GLN A 104 -9.60 18.73 18.00
CA GLN A 104 -8.27 18.48 17.43
C GLN A 104 -8.13 19.16 16.07
N SER A 105 -9.07 18.94 15.14
CA SER A 105 -9.08 19.58 13.82
C SER A 105 -9.13 21.10 13.91
N GLN A 106 -9.90 21.66 14.85
CA GLN A 106 -9.92 23.11 15.08
C GLN A 106 -8.60 23.64 15.66
N THR A 107 -7.89 22.83 16.46
CA THR A 107 -6.53 23.16 16.94
C THR A 107 -5.53 23.16 15.79
N ILE A 108 -5.57 22.15 14.92
CA ILE A 108 -4.71 22.06 13.73
C ILE A 108 -4.94 23.29 12.84
N ALA A 109 -6.19 23.64 12.55
CA ALA A 109 -6.51 24.83 11.75
C ALA A 109 -5.95 26.12 12.36
N ARG A 110 -6.12 26.34 13.68
CA ARG A 110 -5.54 27.51 14.37
C ARG A 110 -4.01 27.54 14.31
N ASN A 111 -3.35 26.40 14.50
CA ASN A 111 -1.90 26.31 14.43
C ASN A 111 -1.35 26.64 13.04
N LEU A 112 -2.13 26.34 11.99
CA LEU A 112 -1.84 26.68 10.59
C LEU A 112 -2.27 28.11 10.20
N GLY A 113 -2.85 28.89 11.12
CA GLY A 113 -3.38 30.22 10.82
C GLY A 113 -4.64 30.21 9.92
N LEU A 114 -5.34 29.09 9.86
CA LEU A 114 -6.61 28.94 9.13
C LEU A 114 -7.79 29.30 10.05
N ASP A 115 -8.87 29.85 9.48
CA ASP A 115 -10.09 30.17 10.23
C ASP A 115 -10.77 28.89 10.75
N LYS A 116 -11.26 28.04 9.85
CA LYS A 116 -12.00 26.81 10.19
C LYS A 116 -11.57 25.64 9.33
N ALA A 117 -11.34 24.49 9.96
CA ALA A 117 -10.96 23.26 9.25
C ALA A 117 -12.00 22.83 8.19
N HIS A 118 -13.30 22.90 8.51
CA HIS A 118 -14.38 22.44 7.61
C HIS A 118 -14.67 23.35 6.40
N THR A 119 -13.96 24.47 6.27
CA THR A 119 -14.01 25.35 5.09
C THR A 119 -12.64 25.49 4.41
N ALA A 120 -11.57 25.01 5.04
CA ALA A 120 -10.23 25.11 4.50
C ALA A 120 -9.99 24.06 3.42
N ALA A 121 -9.64 24.50 2.21
CA ALA A 121 -9.42 23.61 1.07
C ALA A 121 -8.36 22.52 1.37
N VAL A 122 -7.31 22.84 2.12
CA VAL A 122 -6.28 21.87 2.52
C VAL A 122 -6.85 20.69 3.32
N CYS A 123 -7.86 20.93 4.16
CA CYS A 123 -8.54 19.88 4.92
C CYS A 123 -9.57 19.14 4.05
N LEU A 124 -10.37 19.88 3.27
CA LEU A 124 -11.48 19.34 2.48
C LEU A 124 -11.03 18.35 1.41
N LYS A 125 -9.83 18.52 0.83
CA LYS A 125 -9.32 17.63 -0.21
C LYS A 125 -9.20 16.15 0.18
N CYS A 126 -9.06 15.86 1.48
CA CYS A 126 -9.02 14.49 2.00
C CYS A 126 -10.21 14.14 2.91
N HIS A 127 -10.91 15.15 3.46
CA HIS A 127 -12.03 14.96 4.39
C HIS A 127 -13.41 15.18 3.76
N SER A 128 -13.46 15.36 2.44
CA SER A 128 -14.68 15.58 1.68
C SER A 128 -14.55 14.96 0.29
N LEU A 129 -15.66 14.82 -0.43
CA LEU A 129 -15.66 14.35 -1.81
C LEU A 129 -14.98 15.36 -2.74
N ALA A 130 -15.10 16.65 -2.43
CA ALA A 130 -14.51 17.75 -3.19
C ALA A 130 -13.72 18.68 -2.26
N GLY A 131 -12.60 19.22 -2.75
CA GLY A 131 -11.84 20.28 -2.09
C GLY A 131 -12.49 21.65 -2.21
N SER A 132 -13.40 21.84 -3.16
CA SER A 132 -14.19 23.07 -3.33
C SER A 132 -15.54 22.83 -4.05
N PRO A 133 -16.52 23.74 -3.91
CA PRO A 133 -17.78 23.66 -4.65
C PRO A 133 -17.62 23.67 -6.18
N ALA A 134 -16.50 24.15 -6.73
CA ALA A 134 -16.26 24.18 -8.17
C ALA A 134 -16.11 22.77 -8.78
N GLU A 135 -15.77 21.77 -7.96
CA GLU A 135 -15.64 20.37 -8.35
C GLU A 135 -16.97 19.61 -8.27
N THR A 136 -18.06 20.25 -7.79
CA THR A 136 -19.38 19.61 -7.64
C THR A 136 -20.32 19.98 -8.78
N ALA A 137 -21.13 19.01 -9.19
CA ALA A 137 -22.19 19.22 -10.15
C ALA A 137 -23.18 20.23 -9.56
N SER A 138 -23.45 21.31 -10.31
CA SER A 138 -24.32 22.42 -9.89
C SER A 138 -23.79 23.31 -8.74
N GLY A 139 -22.51 23.20 -8.35
CA GLY A 139 -21.93 24.07 -7.31
C GLY A 139 -22.50 23.86 -5.90
N ARG A 140 -23.13 22.70 -5.66
CA ARG A 140 -23.80 22.40 -4.39
C ARG A 140 -22.78 22.21 -3.27
N THR A 141 -22.91 23.01 -2.22
CA THR A 141 -22.08 22.90 -1.00
C THR A 141 -22.46 21.70 -0.13
N SER A 142 -23.69 21.20 -0.23
CA SER A 142 -24.14 20.02 0.52
C SER A 142 -23.31 18.77 0.25
N VAL A 143 -22.77 18.64 -0.97
CA VAL A 143 -21.90 17.53 -1.38
C VAL A 143 -20.62 17.50 -0.53
N LEU A 144 -20.17 18.65 -0.03
CA LEU A 144 -18.99 18.67 0.84
C LEU A 144 -19.23 17.95 2.17
N ALA A 145 -20.48 18.02 2.67
CA ALA A 145 -20.86 17.43 3.94
C ALA A 145 -21.05 15.90 3.89
N ASP A 146 -21.06 15.31 2.68
CA ASP A 146 -21.13 13.86 2.50
C ASP A 146 -19.86 13.14 3.00
N GLY A 147 -18.78 13.87 3.32
CA GLY A 147 -17.49 13.26 3.65
C GLY A 147 -16.86 12.59 2.44
N VAL A 148 -16.02 11.57 2.68
CA VAL A 148 -15.45 10.76 1.61
C VAL A 148 -16.50 9.72 1.22
N SER A 149 -17.19 9.95 0.10
CA SER A 149 -18.36 9.17 -0.30
C SER A 149 -18.10 8.30 -1.54
N CYS A 150 -19.16 7.71 -2.10
CA CYS A 150 -19.11 6.71 -3.18
C CYS A 150 -18.18 7.12 -4.33
N GLU A 151 -18.27 8.37 -4.78
CA GLU A 151 -17.54 8.90 -5.94
C GLU A 151 -16.05 9.12 -5.67
N ALA A 152 -15.60 9.16 -4.40
CA ALA A 152 -14.18 9.22 -4.08
C ALA A 152 -13.45 7.94 -4.49
N CYS A 153 -14.15 6.80 -4.44
CA CYS A 153 -13.65 5.50 -4.87
C CYS A 153 -14.09 5.15 -6.30
N HIS A 154 -15.36 5.35 -6.63
CA HIS A 154 -15.96 4.98 -7.92
C HIS A 154 -15.80 6.04 -9.02
N GLY A 155 -15.19 7.18 -8.70
CA GLY A 155 -15.00 8.30 -9.63
C GLY A 155 -16.23 9.20 -9.74
N ALA A 156 -16.03 10.39 -10.31
CA ALA A 156 -17.06 11.43 -10.41
C ALA A 156 -18.22 11.02 -11.33
N ALA A 157 -19.45 11.08 -10.82
CA ALA A 157 -20.62 10.42 -11.40
C ALA A 157 -21.37 11.24 -12.46
N GLU A 158 -20.97 12.48 -12.72
CA GLU A 158 -21.67 13.38 -13.65
C GLU A 158 -22.00 12.73 -15.01
N HIS A 159 -21.13 11.87 -15.54
CA HIS A 159 -21.35 11.23 -16.84
C HIS A 159 -21.74 9.75 -16.79
N TRP A 160 -21.33 9.01 -15.75
CA TRP A 160 -21.67 7.59 -15.66
C TRP A 160 -22.95 7.28 -14.87
N LEU A 161 -23.47 8.20 -14.05
CA LEU A 161 -24.64 7.96 -13.21
C LEU A 161 -25.89 7.57 -14.02
N GLU A 162 -26.16 8.27 -15.11
CA GLU A 162 -27.36 8.02 -15.92
C GLU A 162 -27.25 6.70 -16.72
N PRO A 163 -26.14 6.40 -17.43
CA PRO A 163 -25.93 5.09 -18.03
C PRO A 163 -25.95 3.96 -17.00
N HIS A 164 -25.41 4.15 -15.80
CA HIS A 164 -25.39 3.15 -14.73
C HIS A 164 -26.78 2.68 -14.29
N LYS A 165 -27.77 3.59 -14.27
CA LYS A 165 -29.17 3.25 -13.94
C LYS A 165 -29.84 2.34 -14.98
N ARG A 166 -29.26 2.22 -16.18
CA ARG A 166 -29.79 1.42 -17.29
C ARG A 166 -29.17 0.03 -17.25
N TYR A 167 -29.82 -0.90 -16.55
CA TYR A 167 -29.36 -2.28 -16.43
C TYR A 167 -30.52 -3.26 -16.65
N ASN A 168 -30.19 -4.52 -16.92
CA ASN A 168 -31.15 -5.60 -17.20
C ASN A 168 -32.05 -5.31 -18.41
N LEU A 169 -31.49 -4.72 -19.47
CA LEU A 169 -32.24 -4.41 -20.69
C LEU A 169 -32.33 -5.61 -21.63
N THR A 170 -33.28 -5.53 -22.58
CA THR A 170 -33.49 -6.53 -23.64
C THR A 170 -32.31 -6.58 -24.62
N ALA A 171 -32.20 -7.68 -25.38
CA ALA A 171 -31.05 -7.92 -26.26
C ALA A 171 -30.82 -6.81 -27.31
N ASP A 172 -31.87 -6.17 -27.80
CA ASP A 172 -31.83 -5.03 -28.74
C ASP A 172 -31.31 -3.71 -28.13
N LYS A 173 -31.08 -3.68 -26.81
CA LYS A 173 -30.63 -2.51 -26.05
C LYS A 173 -29.34 -2.75 -25.27
N GLN A 174 -28.61 -3.82 -25.56
CA GLN A 174 -27.33 -4.13 -24.90
C GLN A 174 -26.30 -3.00 -25.01
N GLN A 175 -26.30 -2.25 -26.12
CA GLN A 175 -25.40 -1.12 -26.37
C GLN A 175 -25.58 0.06 -25.41
N ILE A 176 -26.69 0.13 -24.67
CA ILE A 176 -26.95 1.14 -23.63
C ILE A 176 -27.12 0.54 -22.23
N ASP A 177 -26.92 -0.78 -22.07
CA ASP A 177 -26.95 -1.46 -20.77
C ASP A 177 -25.57 -1.39 -20.12
N TRP A 178 -25.49 -0.77 -18.94
CA TRP A 178 -24.26 -0.59 -18.17
C TRP A 178 -23.44 -1.87 -17.98
N ARG A 179 -24.11 -3.02 -17.85
CA ARG A 179 -23.46 -4.32 -17.62
C ARG A 179 -22.64 -4.77 -18.82
N HIS A 180 -22.97 -4.29 -20.02
CA HIS A 180 -22.30 -4.61 -21.27
C HIS A 180 -21.21 -3.60 -21.65
N PHE A 181 -21.07 -2.49 -20.93
CA PHE A 181 -20.00 -1.53 -21.17
C PHE A 181 -18.65 -2.14 -20.78
N THR A 182 -17.65 -1.98 -21.65
CA THR A 182 -16.26 -2.34 -21.35
C THR A 182 -15.69 -1.44 -20.26
N SER A 183 -14.58 -1.86 -19.65
CA SER A 183 -13.91 -1.05 -18.62
C SER A 183 -13.48 0.31 -19.19
N GLU A 184 -13.00 0.37 -20.44
CA GLU A 184 -12.60 1.60 -21.12
C GLU A 184 -13.81 2.54 -21.33
N GLN A 185 -14.96 1.99 -21.74
CA GLN A 185 -16.19 2.78 -21.91
C GLN A 185 -16.69 3.37 -20.59
N LYS A 186 -16.52 2.65 -19.48
CA LYS A 186 -16.87 3.14 -18.13
C LYS A 186 -15.88 4.21 -17.69
N SER A 187 -14.58 3.96 -17.84
CA SER A 187 -13.52 4.91 -17.47
C SER A 187 -13.59 6.21 -18.25
N ALA A 188 -13.97 6.18 -19.53
CA ALA A 188 -14.16 7.37 -20.35
C ALA A 188 -15.27 8.32 -19.84
N GLN A 189 -16.14 7.83 -18.95
CA GLN A 189 -17.19 8.61 -18.30
C GLN A 189 -16.82 9.03 -16.87
N GLY A 190 -15.58 8.78 -16.44
CA GLY A 190 -15.11 9.07 -15.09
C GLY A 190 -15.35 7.97 -14.06
N TYR A 191 -15.79 6.77 -14.45
CA TYR A 191 -15.99 5.65 -13.52
C TYR A 191 -14.67 4.92 -13.24
N HIS A 192 -14.38 4.63 -11.98
CA HIS A 192 -13.25 3.80 -11.58
C HIS A 192 -13.73 2.37 -11.29
N ASP A 193 -13.15 1.39 -11.98
CA ASP A 193 -13.46 -0.02 -11.74
C ASP A 193 -12.73 -0.55 -10.50
N THR A 194 -13.37 -0.38 -9.34
CA THR A 194 -12.84 -0.84 -8.04
C THR A 194 -12.83 -2.36 -7.87
N LYS A 195 -13.24 -3.16 -8.88
CA LYS A 195 -12.95 -4.59 -8.92
C LYS A 195 -11.47 -4.87 -9.12
N SER A 196 -10.76 -3.98 -9.82
CA SER A 196 -9.31 -4.02 -9.91
C SER A 196 -8.70 -3.59 -8.57
N ILE A 197 -7.83 -4.42 -8.00
CA ILE A 197 -7.05 -4.13 -6.80
C ILE A 197 -6.16 -2.91 -7.06
N ALA A 198 -5.53 -2.80 -8.24
CA ALA A 198 -4.68 -1.66 -8.59
C ALA A 198 -5.48 -0.35 -8.65
N THR A 199 -6.64 -0.36 -9.31
CA THR A 199 -7.54 0.81 -9.37
C THR A 199 -8.04 1.20 -7.98
N ARG A 200 -8.41 0.21 -7.16
CA ARG A 200 -8.83 0.42 -5.77
C ARG A 200 -7.70 1.03 -4.92
N ALA A 201 -6.47 0.52 -5.07
CA ALA A 201 -5.29 1.05 -4.38
C ALA A 201 -5.06 2.53 -4.72
N GLN A 202 -5.08 2.87 -6.02
CA GLN A 202 -4.91 4.24 -6.48
C GLN A 202 -5.96 5.19 -5.88
N ALA A 203 -7.22 4.77 -5.75
CA ALA A 203 -8.25 5.58 -5.11
C ALA A 203 -7.93 5.88 -3.63
N CYS A 204 -7.43 4.90 -2.88
CA CYS A 204 -7.04 5.11 -1.47
C CYS A 204 -5.81 6.03 -1.34
N LEU A 205 -4.80 5.82 -2.18
CA LEU A 205 -3.48 6.44 -2.03
C LEU A 205 -3.48 7.97 -2.24
N LYS A 206 -4.44 8.52 -2.99
CA LYS A 206 -4.59 9.97 -3.19
C LYS A 206 -4.66 10.77 -1.89
N CYS A 207 -5.24 10.17 -0.84
CA CYS A 207 -5.37 10.78 0.48
C CYS A 207 -4.52 10.10 1.55
N HIS A 208 -4.20 8.82 1.37
CA HIS A 208 -3.48 8.01 2.37
C HIS A 208 -1.97 7.92 2.15
N VAL A 209 -1.46 8.44 1.03
CA VAL A 209 -0.05 8.78 0.81
C VAL A 209 0.06 10.25 0.41
N GLY A 210 -0.86 10.70 -0.42
CA GLY A 210 -0.94 12.07 -0.91
C GLY A 210 -0.59 12.16 -2.40
N GLU A 211 -1.00 13.26 -3.00
CA GLU A 211 -0.66 13.65 -4.38
C GLU A 211 -0.52 15.17 -4.46
N ALA A 212 -0.15 15.70 -5.62
CA ALA A 212 -0.08 17.15 -5.84
C ALA A 212 -1.39 17.83 -5.42
N GLY A 213 -1.30 18.68 -4.39
CA GLY A 213 -2.43 19.38 -3.82
C GLY A 213 -3.18 18.64 -2.70
N ARG A 214 -3.02 17.32 -2.52
CA ARG A 214 -3.55 16.52 -1.39
C ARG A 214 -2.42 16.04 -0.49
N ASP A 215 -1.44 16.91 -0.29
CA ASP A 215 -0.24 16.60 0.47
C ASP A 215 -0.46 16.82 1.97
N VAL A 216 0.07 15.90 2.79
CA VAL A 216 0.28 16.11 4.23
C VAL A 216 1.77 16.41 4.42
N ASP A 217 2.08 17.70 4.36
CA ASP A 217 3.41 18.25 4.60
C ASP A 217 3.77 18.29 6.09
N HIS A 218 5.01 18.69 6.39
CA HIS A 218 5.48 18.76 7.76
C HIS A 218 4.77 19.85 8.58
N ASP A 219 4.25 20.91 7.96
CA ASP A 219 3.48 21.94 8.69
C ASP A 219 2.15 21.38 9.19
N LEU A 220 1.44 20.59 8.37
CA LEU A 220 0.25 19.85 8.80
C LEU A 220 0.57 18.89 9.95
N ILE A 221 1.67 18.15 9.85
CA ILE A 221 2.11 17.21 10.90
C ILE A 221 2.45 17.98 12.19
N ALA A 222 3.22 19.06 12.09
CA ALA A 222 3.61 19.91 13.22
C ALA A 222 2.41 20.60 13.87
N ALA A 223 1.37 20.92 13.10
CA ALA A 223 0.11 21.46 13.60
C ALA A 223 -0.74 20.42 14.35
N GLY A 224 -0.42 19.12 14.22
CA GLY A 224 -1.05 18.02 14.95
C GLY A 224 -1.82 17.02 14.06
N HIS A 225 -1.70 17.11 12.74
CA HIS A 225 -2.25 16.11 11.83
C HIS A 225 -1.44 14.80 11.95
N PRO A 226 -2.08 13.62 11.99
CA PRO A 226 -1.35 12.36 11.99
C PRO A 226 -0.56 12.18 10.69
N ARG A 227 0.60 11.54 10.76
CA ARG A 227 1.29 11.09 9.55
C ARG A 227 0.46 10.02 8.84
N LEU A 228 0.50 10.04 7.51
CA LEU A 228 -0.22 9.10 6.68
C LEU A 228 0.57 7.78 6.55
N TYR A 229 0.25 6.82 7.42
CA TYR A 229 0.74 5.44 7.31
C TYR A 229 -0.35 4.53 6.75
N PHE A 230 -0.13 4.04 5.54
CA PHE A 230 -1.09 3.23 4.80
C PHE A 230 -0.53 1.89 4.37
N GLU A 231 -1.37 0.86 4.47
CA GLU A 231 -1.12 -0.48 3.94
C GLU A 231 -2.45 -1.05 3.45
N LEU A 232 -2.53 -1.36 2.15
CA LEU A 232 -3.79 -1.64 1.47
C LEU A 232 -4.53 -2.84 2.06
N SER A 233 -3.84 -3.96 2.27
CA SER A 233 -4.46 -5.20 2.74
C SER A 233 -5.10 -5.00 4.12
N THR A 234 -4.41 -4.29 5.01
CA THR A 234 -4.88 -3.96 6.36
C THR A 234 -6.09 -3.04 6.32
N TYR A 235 -5.99 -1.91 5.61
CA TYR A 235 -7.08 -0.92 5.60
C TYR A 235 -8.35 -1.46 4.95
N VAL A 236 -8.24 -2.20 3.84
CA VAL A 236 -9.40 -2.86 3.21
C VAL A 236 -10.06 -3.87 4.15
N ASN A 237 -9.29 -4.53 5.02
CA ASN A 237 -9.82 -5.46 6.02
C ASN A 237 -10.45 -4.77 7.24
N LEU A 238 -10.06 -3.53 7.56
CA LEU A 238 -10.66 -2.74 8.64
C LEU A 238 -11.98 -2.06 8.24
N LEU A 239 -12.21 -1.85 6.94
CA LEU A 239 -13.44 -1.24 6.45
C LEU A 239 -14.63 -2.20 6.54
N PRO A 240 -15.83 -1.68 6.92
CA PRO A 240 -17.06 -2.45 6.79
C PRO A 240 -17.31 -2.71 5.31
N ALA A 241 -17.27 -3.97 4.90
CA ALA A 241 -17.42 -4.28 3.48
C ALA A 241 -18.84 -3.99 3.00
N HIS A 242 -18.95 -2.94 2.21
CA HIS A 242 -20.08 -2.63 1.35
C HIS A 242 -19.85 -3.18 -0.07
N TRP A 243 -19.16 -4.32 -0.18
CA TRP A 243 -18.92 -5.05 -1.42
C TRP A 243 -18.83 -6.55 -1.13
N ASP A 244 -19.01 -7.38 -2.15
CA ASP A 244 -18.96 -8.83 -2.00
C ASP A 244 -17.50 -9.34 -1.86
N ARG A 245 -17.07 -9.57 -0.61
CA ARG A 245 -15.77 -10.16 -0.28
C ARG A 245 -15.62 -11.60 -0.80
N ALA A 246 -16.70 -12.37 -0.88
CA ALA A 246 -16.64 -13.73 -1.43
C ALA A 246 -16.37 -13.71 -2.92
N ALA A 247 -16.96 -12.75 -3.65
CA ALA A 247 -16.63 -12.52 -5.06
C ALA A 247 -15.18 -12.05 -5.26
N ASP A 248 -14.66 -11.18 -4.40
CA ASP A 248 -13.23 -10.79 -4.40
C ASP A 248 -12.34 -12.04 -4.21
N ARG A 249 -12.64 -12.86 -3.21
CA ARG A 249 -11.88 -14.09 -2.91
C ARG A 249 -11.99 -15.15 -4.00
N LYS A 250 -13.13 -15.25 -4.70
CA LYS A 250 -13.28 -16.13 -5.87
C LYS A 250 -12.38 -15.69 -7.03
N ARG A 251 -12.18 -14.38 -7.21
CA ARG A 251 -11.27 -13.82 -8.24
C ARG A 251 -9.79 -13.94 -7.82
N HIS A 252 -9.53 -13.86 -6.51
CA HIS A 252 -8.20 -13.89 -5.91
C HIS A 252 -8.22 -14.80 -4.66
N PRO A 253 -7.98 -16.12 -4.79
CA PRO A 253 -7.93 -17.02 -3.63
C PRO A 253 -6.88 -16.63 -2.57
N ASP A 254 -5.84 -15.94 -3.02
CA ASP A 254 -4.72 -15.35 -2.29
C ASP A 254 -4.94 -13.86 -1.98
N LEU A 255 -6.19 -13.44 -1.81
CA LEU A 255 -6.64 -12.03 -1.79
C LEU A 255 -5.75 -11.12 -0.92
N GLU A 256 -5.46 -11.52 0.31
CA GLU A 256 -4.71 -10.69 1.26
C GLU A 256 -3.26 -10.44 0.80
N ALA A 257 -2.62 -11.43 0.18
CA ALA A 257 -1.27 -11.32 -0.39
C ALA A 257 -1.28 -10.53 -1.71
N SER A 258 -2.28 -10.75 -2.56
CA SER A 258 -2.50 -9.96 -3.78
C SER A 258 -2.70 -8.47 -3.45
N GLN A 259 -3.54 -8.16 -2.46
CA GLN A 259 -3.77 -6.79 -1.98
C GLN A 259 -2.51 -6.17 -1.39
N TRP A 260 -1.78 -6.92 -0.56
CA TRP A 260 -0.52 -6.43 0.00
C TRP A 260 0.51 -6.14 -1.10
N MET A 261 0.75 -7.07 -2.03
CA MET A 261 1.72 -6.91 -3.12
C MET A 261 1.39 -5.70 -4.02
N VAL A 262 0.14 -5.60 -4.48
CA VAL A 262 -0.31 -4.44 -5.30
C VAL A 262 -0.21 -3.15 -4.49
N GLY A 263 -0.59 -3.18 -3.21
CA GLY A 263 -0.50 -2.04 -2.30
C GLY A 263 0.91 -1.53 -2.10
N GLN A 264 1.91 -2.42 -1.95
CA GLN A 264 3.31 -2.03 -1.80
C GLN A 264 3.84 -1.30 -3.04
N PHE A 265 3.59 -1.84 -4.24
CA PHE A 265 4.04 -1.19 -5.48
C PHE A 265 3.31 0.13 -5.74
N ALA A 266 1.99 0.16 -5.56
CA ALA A 266 1.20 1.38 -5.76
C ALA A 266 1.54 2.47 -4.73
N ALA A 267 1.80 2.12 -3.47
CA ALA A 267 2.20 3.08 -2.44
C ALA A 267 3.61 3.65 -2.71
N ALA A 268 4.54 2.81 -3.15
CA ALA A 268 5.86 3.25 -3.61
C ALA A 268 5.74 4.23 -4.80
N GLU A 269 4.97 3.87 -5.83
CA GLU A 269 4.64 4.74 -6.96
C GLU A 269 4.09 6.10 -6.51
N ALA A 270 3.05 6.10 -5.67
CA ALA A 270 2.42 7.33 -5.17
C ALA A 270 3.40 8.20 -4.37
N SER A 271 4.21 7.59 -3.50
CA SER A 271 5.19 8.31 -2.69
C SER A 271 6.30 8.95 -3.55
N LEU A 272 6.75 8.25 -4.60
CA LEU A 272 7.75 8.77 -5.53
C LEU A 272 7.16 9.87 -6.42
N GLY A 273 5.88 9.77 -6.80
CA GLY A 273 5.16 10.82 -7.50
C GLY A 273 5.01 12.09 -6.65
N LEU A 274 4.69 11.94 -5.37
CA LEU A 274 4.61 13.07 -4.43
C LEU A 274 5.99 13.71 -4.23
N LEU A 275 7.04 12.90 -4.05
CA LEU A 275 8.42 13.38 -3.95
C LEU A 275 8.85 14.14 -5.22
N HIS A 276 8.55 13.60 -6.40
CA HIS A 276 8.82 14.28 -7.67
C HIS A 276 8.13 15.65 -7.74
N TRP A 277 6.87 15.72 -7.33
CA TRP A 277 6.14 16.99 -7.28
C TRP A 277 6.77 17.98 -6.29
N ARG A 278 7.12 17.54 -5.07
CA ARG A 278 7.81 18.36 -4.06
C ARG A 278 9.16 18.89 -4.56
N ALA A 279 9.89 18.08 -5.34
CA ALA A 279 11.19 18.44 -5.89
C ALA A 279 11.10 19.44 -7.06
N THR A 280 9.99 19.48 -7.79
CA THR A 280 9.82 20.30 -9.00
C THR A 280 8.95 21.54 -8.81
N THR A 281 8.11 21.56 -7.77
CA THR A 281 7.18 22.66 -7.52
C THR A 281 7.89 23.96 -7.17
N LYS A 282 7.40 25.08 -7.72
CA LYS A 282 7.94 26.44 -7.49
C LYS A 282 7.21 27.20 -6.36
N VAL A 283 6.23 26.55 -5.72
CA VAL A 283 5.54 27.08 -4.52
C VAL A 283 6.61 27.40 -3.45
N PRO A 284 6.47 28.47 -2.63
CA PRO A 284 7.58 29.03 -1.84
C PRO A 284 8.38 27.98 -1.03
N LYS A 285 9.51 27.55 -1.62
CA LYS A 285 10.68 26.86 -1.06
C LYS A 285 10.49 26.10 0.27
N LEU A 286 9.76 24.98 0.24
CA LEU A 286 9.82 23.94 1.28
C LEU A 286 10.61 22.72 0.78
N TRP A 287 11.76 22.96 0.15
CA TRP A 287 12.68 21.89 -0.23
C TRP A 287 13.92 21.89 0.69
N PRO A 288 14.26 20.75 1.31
CA PRO A 288 13.51 19.49 1.29
C PRO A 288 12.26 19.55 2.16
N GLU A 289 11.25 18.76 1.82
CA GLU A 289 10.04 18.61 2.61
C GLU A 289 10.31 17.62 3.77
N PHE A 290 10.12 18.07 5.02
CA PHE A 290 10.50 17.26 6.18
C PHE A 290 9.60 16.05 6.42
N ALA A 291 8.39 16.01 5.84
CA ALA A 291 7.54 14.83 5.85
C ALA A 291 8.16 13.62 5.11
N GLU A 292 9.16 13.84 4.25
CA GLU A 292 9.91 12.76 3.58
C GLU A 292 10.84 11.97 4.51
N TYR A 293 11.11 12.45 5.73
CA TYR A 293 12.12 11.85 6.60
C TYR A 293 11.50 11.01 7.72
N GLY A 294 12.20 9.96 8.14
CA GLY A 294 11.75 9.08 9.21
C GLY A 294 11.87 9.77 10.57
N CYS A 295 10.72 10.04 11.23
CA CYS A 295 10.71 10.70 12.54
C CYS A 295 11.45 9.87 13.62
N PHE A 296 11.40 8.54 13.51
CA PHE A 296 12.01 7.61 14.47
C PHE A 296 13.55 7.53 14.35
N GLY A 297 14.13 8.05 13.27
CA GLY A 297 15.59 8.20 13.14
C GLY A 297 16.17 9.20 14.16
N CYS A 298 15.37 10.16 14.63
CA CYS A 298 15.79 11.20 15.58
C CYS A 298 15.05 11.11 16.94
N HIS A 299 13.85 10.54 16.98
CA HIS A 299 12.95 10.57 18.16
C HIS A 299 12.85 9.27 19.00
N HIS A 300 13.78 8.32 18.82
CA HIS A 300 13.96 7.02 19.56
C HIS A 300 13.47 5.77 18.82
N ASN A 301 14.14 4.63 19.05
CA ASN A 301 13.84 3.31 18.47
C ASN A 301 13.22 2.35 19.52
N LEU A 302 12.53 1.29 19.07
CA LEU A 302 11.85 0.27 19.90
C LEU A 302 12.79 -0.71 20.66
N GLY A 303 14.01 -0.29 21.03
CA GLY A 303 15.05 -1.14 21.64
C GLY A 303 15.44 -0.77 23.07
N LYS A 304 16.25 -1.62 23.73
CA LYS A 304 16.76 -1.44 25.11
C LYS A 304 17.51 -0.12 25.35
N ASP A 305 17.91 0.52 24.26
CA ASP A 305 18.94 1.53 24.21
C ASP A 305 18.36 2.77 23.55
N GLY A 306 17.62 3.55 24.35
CA GLY A 306 17.22 4.89 23.97
C GLY A 306 18.47 5.69 23.61
N ARG A 307 18.69 5.86 22.30
CA ARG A 307 19.83 6.53 21.64
C ARG A 307 21.17 5.79 21.58
N SER A 308 21.38 4.63 22.21
CA SER A 308 22.67 3.92 22.07
C SER A 308 22.69 2.91 20.91
N ALA A 309 23.34 3.34 19.83
CA ALA A 309 24.27 2.53 19.02
C ALA A 309 23.76 1.57 17.92
N ALA A 310 22.46 1.35 17.67
CA ALA A 310 22.06 0.32 16.69
C ALA A 310 21.33 0.77 15.40
N THR A 311 20.81 1.99 15.30
CA THR A 311 20.04 2.45 14.11
C THR A 311 20.78 3.43 13.20
N VAL A 312 21.95 3.87 13.60
CA VAL A 312 22.73 4.80 12.79
C VAL A 312 23.81 4.01 12.08
N SER A 313 23.69 3.85 10.77
CA SER A 313 24.78 3.33 9.95
C SER A 313 26.07 4.12 10.27
N PRO A 314 27.23 3.47 10.46
CA PRO A 314 28.50 4.17 10.66
C PRO A 314 28.66 5.30 9.63
N GLY A 315 28.84 6.54 10.09
CA GLY A 315 28.95 7.74 9.23
C GLY A 315 27.65 8.54 9.00
N LYS A 316 26.48 8.09 9.46
CA LYS A 316 25.19 8.80 9.33
C LYS A 316 24.67 9.47 10.62
N LEU A 317 25.54 9.66 11.62
CA LEU A 317 25.16 10.28 12.91
C LEU A 317 24.69 11.72 12.70
N GLY A 318 23.47 12.02 13.20
CA GLY A 318 22.90 13.36 13.17
C GLY A 318 22.37 13.83 11.81
N ARG A 319 22.15 12.91 10.84
CA ARG A 319 21.51 13.24 9.55
C ARG A 319 20.07 12.75 9.51
N TYR A 320 19.19 13.50 8.85
CA TYR A 320 17.83 13.06 8.54
C TYR A 320 17.89 11.87 7.58
N GLN A 321 17.26 10.75 7.94
CA GLN A 321 17.17 9.56 7.08
C GLN A 321 15.88 9.61 6.28
N TRP A 322 15.96 9.29 4.98
CA TRP A 322 14.75 9.16 4.16
C TRP A 322 13.87 8.05 4.73
N ASN A 323 12.57 8.29 4.82
CA ASN A 323 11.64 7.35 5.46
C ASN A 323 11.60 6.01 4.70
N SER A 324 11.45 4.91 5.43
CA SER A 324 11.50 3.56 4.86
C SER A 324 10.12 2.96 4.59
N TRP A 325 9.04 3.62 5.05
CA TRP A 325 7.68 3.07 5.04
C TRP A 325 7.24 2.50 3.68
N ASN A 326 7.48 3.23 2.59
CA ASN A 326 7.03 2.83 1.23
C ASN A 326 8.09 2.04 0.43
N SER A 327 9.25 1.75 1.01
CA SER A 327 10.35 1.07 0.32
C SER A 327 10.97 -0.09 1.10
N ALA A 328 10.50 -0.37 2.32
CA ALA A 328 11.15 -1.31 3.23
C ALA A 328 11.22 -2.75 2.71
N LEU A 329 10.20 -3.21 1.96
CA LEU A 329 10.04 -4.62 1.57
C LEU A 329 10.03 -4.85 0.05
N VAL A 330 10.17 -3.78 -0.73
CA VAL A 330 9.96 -3.84 -2.18
C VAL A 330 11.07 -4.62 -2.89
N ARG A 331 12.28 -4.65 -2.35
CA ARG A 331 13.39 -5.40 -2.95
C ARG A 331 13.14 -6.91 -2.89
N GLU A 332 12.70 -7.44 -1.75
CA GLU A 332 12.36 -8.86 -1.57
C GLU A 332 11.18 -9.24 -2.44
N LEU A 333 10.20 -8.33 -2.55
CA LEU A 333 9.07 -8.51 -3.45
C LEU A 333 9.51 -8.58 -4.91
N VAL A 334 10.41 -7.70 -5.34
CA VAL A 334 10.96 -7.72 -6.71
C VAL A 334 11.84 -8.96 -6.94
N SER A 335 12.66 -9.35 -5.96
CA SER A 335 13.49 -10.57 -6.03
C SER A 335 12.63 -11.83 -6.12
N SER A 336 11.45 -11.85 -5.51
CA SER A 336 10.53 -13.00 -5.52
C SER A 336 9.52 -13.01 -6.68
N ARG A 337 9.20 -11.86 -7.29
CA ARG A 337 8.18 -11.75 -8.34
C ARG A 337 8.67 -11.28 -9.70
N VAL A 338 9.80 -10.58 -9.75
CA VAL A 338 10.45 -10.14 -10.99
C VAL A 338 11.70 -10.97 -11.21
N SER A 339 12.86 -10.51 -10.75
CA SER A 339 14.13 -11.24 -10.81
C SER A 339 15.12 -10.70 -9.78
N ASP A 340 16.14 -11.49 -9.43
CA ASP A 340 17.22 -11.03 -8.55
C ASP A 340 18.07 -9.91 -9.19
N ALA A 341 18.20 -9.92 -10.53
CA ALA A 341 18.89 -8.86 -11.25
C ALA A 341 18.14 -7.53 -11.10
N GLU A 342 16.82 -7.55 -11.26
CA GLU A 342 15.97 -6.38 -11.11
C GLU A 342 15.92 -5.88 -9.67
N ALA A 343 15.91 -6.80 -8.69
CA ALA A 343 15.99 -6.44 -7.28
C ALA A 343 17.31 -5.76 -6.91
N LYS A 344 18.44 -6.22 -7.45
CA LYS A 344 19.75 -5.57 -7.27
C LYS A 344 19.79 -4.19 -7.92
N SER A 345 19.21 -4.06 -9.12
CA SER A 345 19.08 -2.79 -9.82
C SER A 345 18.24 -1.79 -9.00
N LEU A 346 17.07 -2.22 -8.53
CA LEU A 346 16.19 -1.42 -7.67
C LEU A 346 16.89 -0.98 -6.37
N ALA A 347 17.60 -1.90 -5.70
CA ALA A 347 18.32 -1.58 -4.47
C ALA A 347 19.38 -0.48 -4.68
N LYS A 348 20.08 -0.53 -5.82
CA LYS A 348 21.06 0.49 -6.20
C LYS A 348 20.38 1.85 -6.44
N ASP A 349 19.28 1.88 -7.17
CA ASP A 349 18.58 3.12 -7.51
C ASP A 349 17.94 3.77 -6.27
N LEU A 350 17.34 2.96 -5.38
CA LEU A 350 16.82 3.44 -4.09
C LEU A 350 17.95 3.97 -3.19
N ALA A 351 19.10 3.29 -3.15
CA ALA A 351 20.26 3.78 -2.39
C ALA A 351 20.82 5.09 -2.95
N GLU A 352 20.81 5.26 -4.28
CA GLU A 352 21.22 6.52 -4.91
C GLU A 352 20.24 7.65 -4.57
N LEU A 353 18.93 7.41 -4.64
CA LEU A 353 17.92 8.39 -4.25
C LEU A 353 18.03 8.76 -2.76
N ALA A 354 18.17 7.77 -1.88
CA ALA A 354 18.39 7.99 -0.46
C ALA A 354 19.63 8.85 -0.22
N ALA A 355 20.75 8.58 -0.90
CA ALA A 355 21.98 9.37 -0.77
C ALA A 355 21.79 10.85 -1.17
N VAL A 356 20.90 11.14 -2.14
CA VAL A 356 20.54 12.52 -2.50
C VAL A 356 19.71 13.18 -1.40
N LEU A 357 18.68 12.49 -0.90
CA LEU A 357 17.73 13.03 0.08
C LEU A 357 18.34 13.19 1.48
N GLU A 358 19.29 12.33 1.86
CA GLU A 358 19.98 12.37 3.15
C GLU A 358 21.14 13.39 3.19
N HIS A 359 21.35 14.14 2.10
CA HIS A 359 22.30 15.24 2.08
C HIS A 359 21.73 16.46 2.85
N SER A 360 22.57 17.26 3.51
CA SER A 360 22.11 18.44 4.26
C SER A 360 21.39 19.49 3.40
N ARG A 361 21.63 19.45 2.10
CA ARG A 361 20.95 20.24 1.07
C ARG A 361 20.73 19.30 -0.13
N PRO A 362 19.59 18.60 -0.20
CA PRO A 362 19.32 17.67 -1.29
C PRO A 362 19.23 18.39 -2.63
N ASP A 363 19.80 17.79 -3.67
CA ASP A 363 19.67 18.28 -5.04
C ASP A 363 18.27 17.96 -5.56
N ALA A 364 17.44 19.00 -5.75
CA ALA A 364 16.06 18.87 -6.17
C ALA A 364 15.92 18.30 -7.59
N ASP A 365 16.77 18.72 -8.53
CA ASP A 365 16.72 18.24 -9.92
C ASP A 365 17.11 16.76 -9.99
N LYS A 366 18.13 16.37 -9.23
CA LYS A 366 18.54 14.97 -9.14
C LYS A 366 17.47 14.11 -8.46
N ALA A 367 16.87 14.58 -7.37
CA ALA A 367 15.76 13.89 -6.71
C ALA A 367 14.54 13.74 -7.61
N ALA A 368 14.16 14.80 -8.34
CA ALA A 368 13.06 14.78 -9.31
C ALA A 368 13.29 13.76 -10.43
N LYS A 369 14.51 13.69 -10.97
CA LYS A 369 14.87 12.72 -12.02
C LYS A 369 14.78 11.28 -11.53
N LEU A 370 15.42 10.97 -10.40
CA LEU A 370 15.47 9.60 -9.87
C LEU A 370 14.07 9.13 -9.42
N SER A 371 13.31 9.99 -8.75
CA SER A 371 11.94 9.66 -8.32
C SER A 371 11.01 9.38 -9.50
N SER A 372 11.06 10.17 -10.58
CA SER A 372 10.26 9.92 -11.79
C SER A 372 10.62 8.59 -12.48
N GLN A 373 11.92 8.26 -12.56
CA GLN A 373 12.38 6.99 -13.14
C GLN A 373 11.90 5.78 -12.33
N LEU A 374 12.01 5.84 -11.01
CA LEU A 374 11.51 4.79 -10.11
C LEU A 374 9.98 4.69 -10.16
N GLN A 375 9.27 5.81 -10.20
CA GLN A 375 7.81 5.86 -10.27
C GLN A 375 7.27 5.04 -11.44
N VAL A 376 7.86 5.19 -12.64
CA VAL A 376 7.45 4.42 -13.83
C VAL A 376 7.62 2.91 -13.64
N ARG A 377 8.72 2.47 -12.99
CA ARG A 377 8.94 1.04 -12.71
C ARG A 377 7.88 0.49 -11.76
N PHE A 378 7.60 1.22 -10.68
CA PHE A 378 6.59 0.82 -9.70
C PHE A 378 5.17 0.82 -10.27
N HIS A 379 4.84 1.78 -11.14
CA HIS A 379 3.58 1.79 -11.88
C HIS A 379 3.36 0.48 -12.66
N ASN A 380 4.36 0.10 -13.47
CA ASN A 380 4.29 -1.12 -14.28
C ASN A 380 4.14 -2.38 -13.39
N TRP A 381 4.93 -2.47 -12.31
CA TRP A 381 4.81 -3.60 -11.38
C TRP A 381 3.47 -3.63 -10.63
N ALA A 382 2.87 -2.50 -10.29
CA ALA A 382 1.55 -2.46 -9.66
C ALA A 382 0.45 -3.01 -10.60
N VAL A 383 0.52 -2.67 -11.89
CA VAL A 383 -0.40 -3.19 -12.92
C VAL A 383 -0.20 -4.69 -13.16
N ASP A 384 1.05 -5.15 -13.20
CA ASP A 384 1.37 -6.57 -13.41
C ASP A 384 1.10 -7.44 -12.19
N ALA A 385 1.31 -6.91 -10.98
CA ALA A 385 1.09 -7.57 -9.71
C ALA A 385 -0.32 -8.18 -9.59
N GLU A 386 -1.34 -7.46 -10.03
CA GLU A 386 -2.72 -7.94 -9.96
C GLU A 386 -2.98 -9.17 -10.83
N ARG A 387 -2.14 -9.43 -11.85
CA ARG A 387 -2.30 -10.56 -12.78
C ARG A 387 -1.68 -11.85 -12.27
N VAL A 388 -0.80 -11.77 -11.27
CA VAL A 388 -0.10 -12.93 -10.72
C VAL A 388 -0.81 -13.43 -9.47
N ARG A 389 -0.76 -14.75 -9.25
CA ARG A 389 -1.32 -15.40 -8.06
C ARG A 389 -0.19 -16.01 -7.24
N PHE A 390 -0.45 -16.18 -5.95
CA PHE A 390 0.43 -16.91 -5.05
C PHE A 390 -0.08 -18.32 -4.82
N THR A 391 0.83 -19.30 -4.92
CA THR A 391 0.63 -20.62 -4.33
C THR A 391 1.08 -20.63 -2.87
N SER A 392 0.63 -21.59 -2.06
CA SER A 392 1.13 -21.72 -0.68
C SER A 392 2.66 -21.85 -0.58
N PRO A 393 3.35 -22.64 -1.43
CA PRO A 393 4.81 -22.62 -1.49
C PRO A 393 5.42 -21.25 -1.77
N ASP A 394 4.84 -20.46 -2.71
CA ASP A 394 5.32 -19.10 -3.00
C ASP A 394 5.19 -18.19 -1.77
N LEU A 395 4.07 -18.26 -1.06
CA LEU A 395 3.82 -17.47 0.16
C LEU A 395 4.82 -17.81 1.25
N ARG A 396 5.07 -19.10 1.48
CA ARG A 396 6.04 -19.56 2.47
C ARG A 396 7.47 -19.15 2.12
N ALA A 397 7.85 -19.27 0.85
CA ALA A 397 9.16 -18.81 0.38
C ALA A 397 9.31 -17.29 0.54
N LEU A 398 8.27 -16.51 0.25
CA LEU A 398 8.27 -15.07 0.44
C LEU A 398 8.35 -14.67 1.91
N MET A 399 7.59 -15.32 2.80
CA MET A 399 7.71 -15.11 4.25
C MET A 399 9.13 -15.40 4.75
N ALA A 400 9.74 -16.51 4.30
CA ALA A 400 11.13 -16.86 4.63
C ALA A 400 12.13 -15.78 4.13
N GLY A 401 11.94 -15.29 2.91
CA GLY A 401 12.76 -14.25 2.30
C GLY A 401 12.67 -12.92 3.04
N LEU A 402 11.45 -12.48 3.38
CA LEU A 402 11.21 -11.25 4.14
C LEU A 402 11.83 -11.31 5.55
N LEU A 403 11.68 -12.45 6.25
CA LEU A 403 12.30 -12.66 7.56
C LEU A 403 13.82 -12.71 7.47
N SER A 404 14.37 -13.24 6.38
CA SER A 404 15.81 -13.42 6.20
C SER A 404 16.53 -12.23 5.59
N SER A 405 15.82 -11.22 5.09
CA SER A 405 16.44 -10.03 4.54
C SER A 405 17.34 -9.32 5.57
N THR A 406 18.57 -9.06 5.14
CA THR A 406 19.63 -8.39 5.89
C THR A 406 19.82 -6.93 5.48
N ASP A 407 18.92 -6.34 4.67
CA ASP A 407 19.10 -4.97 4.17
C ASP A 407 19.01 -3.89 5.26
N SER A 408 18.61 -4.28 6.48
CA SER A 408 18.98 -3.54 7.68
C SER A 408 20.44 -3.85 8.04
N HIS A 409 21.33 -2.87 7.93
CA HIS A 409 22.66 -2.94 8.54
C HIS A 409 22.53 -3.48 9.98
N HIS A 410 23.21 -4.60 10.29
CA HIS A 410 23.19 -5.27 11.60
C HIS A 410 21.88 -5.93 12.05
N GLY A 411 20.91 -6.15 11.15
CA GLY A 411 19.66 -6.83 11.52
C GLY A 411 18.70 -5.97 12.35
N VAL A 412 18.91 -4.65 12.40
CA VAL A 412 18.05 -3.72 13.13
C VAL A 412 17.23 -2.90 12.14
N ARG A 413 15.98 -3.30 11.96
CA ARG A 413 14.94 -2.51 11.30
C ARG A 413 14.55 -1.34 12.19
N ASP A 414 14.23 -0.19 11.59
CA ASP A 414 13.55 0.90 12.30
C ASP A 414 12.08 0.51 12.58
N TRP A 415 11.35 1.37 13.30
CA TRP A 415 9.94 1.15 13.59
C TRP A 415 9.09 0.95 12.33
N GLU A 416 9.37 1.71 11.27
CA GLU A 416 8.59 1.70 10.02
C GLU A 416 8.77 0.37 9.27
N ALA A 417 10.01 -0.05 9.04
CA ALA A 417 10.34 -1.31 8.39
C ALA A 417 9.91 -2.53 9.23
N SER A 418 10.00 -2.47 10.56
CA SER A 418 9.47 -3.52 11.43
C SER A 418 7.95 -3.61 11.37
N THR A 419 7.26 -2.48 11.30
CA THR A 419 5.79 -2.44 11.17
C THR A 419 5.35 -2.97 9.81
N GLN A 420 6.02 -2.55 8.73
CA GLN A 420 5.78 -3.07 7.39
C GLN A 420 5.96 -4.59 7.34
N LEU A 421 7.03 -5.13 7.95
CA LEU A 421 7.24 -6.58 8.01
C LEU A 421 6.11 -7.29 8.77
N TYR A 422 5.68 -6.76 9.91
CA TYR A 422 4.55 -7.31 10.65
C TYR A 422 3.27 -7.36 9.79
N LEU A 423 2.93 -6.26 9.12
CA LEU A 423 1.74 -6.17 8.27
C LEU A 423 1.83 -7.12 7.06
N ALA A 424 3.02 -7.23 6.46
CA ALA A 424 3.28 -8.19 5.39
C ALA A 424 3.06 -9.64 5.85
N LEU A 425 3.64 -10.03 6.98
CA LEU A 425 3.48 -11.39 7.52
C LEU A 425 2.02 -11.71 7.83
N GLN A 426 1.26 -10.75 8.39
CA GLN A 426 -0.18 -10.92 8.60
C GLN A 426 -0.95 -11.19 7.30
N ALA A 427 -0.67 -10.42 6.24
CA ALA A 427 -1.31 -10.60 4.94
C ALA A 427 -0.94 -11.95 4.31
N LEU A 428 0.34 -12.32 4.33
CA LEU A 428 0.85 -13.55 3.72
C LEU A 428 0.35 -14.81 4.45
N VAL A 429 0.31 -14.78 5.78
CA VAL A 429 -0.24 -15.88 6.59
C VAL A 429 -1.72 -16.09 6.28
N LYS A 430 -2.54 -15.02 6.24
CA LYS A 430 -3.97 -15.13 5.92
C LYS A 430 -4.22 -15.65 4.50
N ALA A 431 -3.40 -15.22 3.55
CA ALA A 431 -3.46 -15.74 2.19
C ALA A 431 -3.07 -17.23 2.15
N ASP A 432 -2.05 -17.64 2.90
CA ASP A 432 -1.60 -19.03 2.93
C ASP A 432 -2.68 -19.94 3.52
N GLN A 433 -3.32 -19.53 4.61
CA GLN A 433 -4.48 -20.24 5.18
C GLN A 433 -5.63 -20.36 4.16
N SER A 434 -5.89 -19.30 3.40
CA SER A 434 -6.97 -19.29 2.40
C SER A 434 -6.66 -20.17 1.19
N VAL A 435 -5.39 -20.26 0.78
CA VAL A 435 -4.94 -21.04 -0.37
C VAL A 435 -4.69 -22.52 -0.01
N ALA A 436 -4.13 -22.80 1.17
CA ALA A 436 -3.78 -24.15 1.63
C ALA A 436 -4.98 -24.93 2.19
N GLY A 437 -6.04 -24.24 2.63
CA GLY A 437 -7.20 -24.86 3.26
C GLY A 437 -6.81 -25.57 4.57
N ASP A 438 -7.18 -26.85 4.71
CA ASP A 438 -6.92 -27.64 5.94
C ASP A 438 -5.45 -28.03 6.16
N ARG A 439 -4.56 -27.73 5.20
CA ARG A 439 -3.14 -28.13 5.22
C ARG A 439 -2.21 -26.98 5.63
N ILE A 440 -2.47 -26.39 6.80
CA ILE A 440 -1.61 -25.31 7.32
C ILE A 440 -0.33 -25.91 7.89
N GLU A 441 0.80 -25.41 7.42
CA GLU A 441 2.13 -25.90 7.82
C GLU A 441 2.52 -25.41 9.22
N PRO A 442 3.30 -26.20 10.00
CA PRO A 442 3.68 -25.85 11.36
C PRO A 442 4.34 -24.47 11.51
N GLN A 443 5.18 -24.07 10.54
CA GLN A 443 5.81 -22.75 10.51
C GLN A 443 4.81 -21.58 10.41
N VAL A 444 3.68 -21.78 9.73
CA VAL A 444 2.62 -20.78 9.58
C VAL A 444 1.80 -20.68 10.86
N VAL A 445 1.52 -21.82 11.50
CA VAL A 445 0.92 -21.86 12.85
C VAL A 445 1.82 -21.16 13.86
N PHE A 446 3.14 -21.36 13.78
CA PHE A 446 4.10 -20.68 14.63
C PHE A 446 4.04 -19.16 14.46
N LEU A 447 4.04 -18.63 13.22
CA LEU A 447 3.88 -17.19 12.99
C LEU A 447 2.62 -16.63 13.63
N LEU A 448 1.47 -17.30 13.45
CA LEU A 448 0.19 -16.85 14.02
C LEU A 448 0.26 -16.66 15.54
N ASN A 449 1.01 -17.52 16.23
CA ASN A 449 1.16 -17.45 17.68
C ASN A 449 2.13 -16.35 18.14
N GLU A 450 3.08 -15.94 17.29
CA GLU A 450 4.10 -14.96 17.64
C GLU A 450 3.76 -13.53 17.18
N LEU A 451 2.99 -13.37 16.10
CA LEU A 451 2.56 -12.07 15.59
C LEU A 451 1.87 -11.19 16.65
N PRO A 452 1.02 -11.69 17.56
CA PRO A 452 0.46 -10.87 18.64
C PRO A 452 1.51 -10.25 19.57
N LYS A 453 2.62 -10.96 19.84
CA LYS A 453 3.71 -10.45 20.68
C LYS A 453 4.46 -9.32 19.97
N ILE A 454 4.72 -9.50 18.68
CA ILE A 454 5.34 -8.46 17.83
C ILE A 454 4.44 -7.22 17.77
N TYR A 455 3.12 -7.41 17.63
CA TYR A 455 2.16 -6.31 17.66
C TYR A 455 2.24 -5.52 18.97
N ASP A 456 2.29 -6.20 20.11
CA ASP A 456 2.40 -5.54 21.41
C ASP A 456 3.71 -4.76 21.59
N LEU A 457 4.80 -5.20 20.94
CA LEU A 457 6.08 -4.48 20.90
C LEU A 457 6.06 -3.27 19.94
N LEU A 458 5.25 -3.30 18.90
CA LEU A 458 5.09 -2.21 17.93
C LEU A 458 4.11 -1.12 18.39
N LYS A 459 3.24 -1.42 19.36
CA LYS A 459 2.33 -0.45 19.97
C LYS A 459 3.12 0.64 20.69
N PHE A 460 2.80 1.90 20.39
CA PHE A 460 3.16 2.99 21.28
C PHE A 460 2.41 2.82 22.61
N PRO A 461 3.09 2.98 23.76
CA PRO A 461 2.44 2.88 25.06
C PRO A 461 1.32 3.92 25.14
N ALA A 462 0.07 3.45 25.24
CA ALA A 462 -1.04 4.30 25.64
C ALA A 462 -1.05 4.34 27.16
N ALA A 463 -0.63 5.47 27.76
CA ALA A 463 -0.88 5.72 29.16
C ALA A 463 -2.37 6.10 29.34
N GLU A 464 -3.09 5.36 30.18
CA GLU A 464 -4.43 5.73 30.68
C GLU A 464 -5.47 6.06 29.60
N GLY A 465 -5.47 5.33 28.48
CA GLY A 465 -6.46 5.53 27.41
C GLY A 465 -6.29 6.83 26.62
N LYS A 466 -5.19 7.56 26.82
CA LYS A 466 -4.78 8.67 25.97
C LYS A 466 -3.67 8.18 25.04
N LEU A 467 -3.86 8.34 23.74
CA LEU A 467 -2.76 8.30 22.77
C LEU A 467 -1.88 9.53 23.02
N SER A 468 -0.96 9.43 23.97
CA SER A 468 0.10 10.42 24.12
C SER A 468 1.09 10.17 23.00
N TYR A 469 1.01 10.98 21.93
CA TYR A 469 2.06 11.05 20.91
C TYR A 469 3.36 11.67 21.45
N SER A 470 3.58 11.69 22.77
CA SER A 470 4.51 12.61 23.39
C SER A 470 5.20 12.06 24.63
N SER A 471 6.53 12.18 24.56
CA SER A 471 7.52 12.12 25.62
C SER A 471 8.19 10.76 25.90
N PRO A 472 9.52 10.68 25.78
CA PRO A 472 10.36 9.54 26.21
C PRO A 472 10.17 9.07 27.66
N THR A 473 9.46 9.83 28.48
CA THR A 473 9.27 9.55 29.92
C THR A 473 8.29 8.42 30.21
N GLU A 474 7.41 8.06 29.27
CA GLU A 474 6.35 7.06 29.48
C GLU A 474 6.64 5.69 28.84
N PHE A 475 7.82 5.51 28.23
CA PHE A 475 8.24 4.22 27.68
C PHE A 475 8.64 3.26 28.79
N ASP A 476 7.75 2.30 29.11
CA ASP A 476 7.97 1.32 30.17
C ASP A 476 9.09 0.32 29.80
N VAL A 477 10.26 0.57 30.38
CA VAL A 477 11.48 -0.22 30.25
C VAL A 477 11.31 -1.66 30.80
N LYS A 478 10.24 -1.98 31.54
CA LYS A 478 10.03 -3.30 32.18
C LYS A 478 9.38 -4.35 31.26
N LYS A 479 8.81 -3.98 30.10
CA LYS A 479 8.17 -4.93 29.15
C LYS A 479 9.16 -5.71 28.24
N ARG A 480 10.39 -5.97 28.69
CA ARG A 480 11.52 -6.39 27.83
C ARG A 480 11.52 -7.88 27.39
N GLN A 481 11.03 -8.14 26.18
CA GLN A 481 11.66 -8.98 25.15
C GLN A 481 11.98 -8.06 23.95
N SER A 482 13.15 -8.14 23.32
CA SER A 482 13.47 -7.17 22.24
C SER A 482 12.86 -7.59 20.90
N LEU A 483 12.31 -6.64 20.15
CA LEU A 483 11.71 -6.87 18.82
C LEU A 483 12.66 -7.58 17.85
N ALA A 484 13.96 -7.26 17.92
CA ALA A 484 15.00 -7.91 17.12
C ALA A 484 15.26 -9.36 17.52
N GLU A 485 15.05 -9.75 18.80
CA GLU A 485 15.10 -11.15 19.23
C GLU A 485 13.88 -11.92 18.70
N GLU A 486 12.68 -11.34 18.76
CA GLU A 486 11.47 -12.00 18.26
C GLU A 486 11.56 -12.26 16.74
N PHE A 487 12.00 -11.28 15.94
CA PHE A 487 12.19 -11.50 14.50
C PHE A 487 13.31 -12.52 14.19
N ARG A 488 14.39 -12.57 14.97
CA ARG A 488 15.43 -13.60 14.82
C ARG A 488 14.89 -15.00 15.11
N ARG A 489 14.08 -15.15 16.17
CA ARG A 489 13.41 -16.40 16.51
C ARG A 489 12.46 -16.84 15.40
N LEU A 490 11.71 -15.92 14.79
CA LEU A 490 10.90 -16.22 13.60
C LEU A 490 11.77 -16.72 12.44
N GLN A 491 12.90 -16.07 12.17
CA GLN A 491 13.81 -16.45 11.11
C GLN A 491 14.37 -17.87 11.29
N GLU A 492 14.78 -18.23 12.51
CA GLU A 492 15.30 -19.57 12.83
C GLU A 492 14.26 -20.67 12.55
N GLN A 493 12.99 -20.41 12.85
CA GLN A 493 11.90 -21.37 12.61
C GLN A 493 11.54 -21.53 11.13
N PHE A 494 11.93 -20.60 10.25
CA PHE A 494 11.72 -20.70 8.79
C PHE A 494 12.91 -21.33 8.05
N ARG A 495 14.05 -21.57 8.73
CA ARG A 495 15.22 -22.26 8.16
C ARG A 495 15.15 -23.78 8.27
N HIS A 496 14.25 -24.29 9.09
CA HIS A 496 13.97 -25.70 9.31
C HIS A 496 12.60 -26.05 8.75
#